data_AF-D0WE59-F1
#
_entry.id   AF-D0WE59-F1
#
_cell.length_a   1.000
_cell.length_b   1.000
_cell.length_c   1.000
_cell.angle_alpha   90.00
_cell.angle_beta   90.00
_cell.angle_gamma   90.00
#
_symmetry.space_group_name_H-M   'P 1'
#
loop_
_entity.id
_entity.type
_entity.pdbx_description
1 polymer ?
#
loop_
_entity_poly.entity_id
_entity_poly.type
_entity_poly.pdbx_seq_one_letter_code
_entity_poly.pdbx_strand_id
1 'polypeptide(L)'
;MDHSCRPASHAWGFPAETVPSHGIRTQSVYFQLGNERPRAKQGAEDDIEDLRMETPIEVVRTHGRDILASEGMQLEKTFMQHGDVSVYAHSVGAACMSIRIARALNIRLDERSLVRGALLHDYFLYDWHVPGPENHRHATMHARYALRNAERDFVLNDIERNVIERHMFPVNLRPPSTKEAAVLCLADKICATQETVAGFAKAALAFFRGPANDL
;
A
#
# COMPACT_ATOMS: atom_id res chain seq x y z
N MET A 1 -55.22 -19.25 -22.64
CA MET A 1 -54.31 -20.24 -23.22
C MET A 1 -53.00 -20.12 -22.47
N ASP A 2 -52.87 -21.01 -21.49
CA ASP A 2 -51.72 -21.24 -20.62
C ASP A 2 -50.62 -21.95 -21.42
N HIS A 3 -49.35 -21.56 -21.23
CA HIS A 3 -48.22 -22.51 -21.24
C HIS A 3 -47.11 -22.01 -20.31
N SER A 4 -47.27 -22.36 -19.04
CA SER A 4 -46.16 -22.57 -18.11
C SER A 4 -45.30 -23.76 -18.53
N CYS A 5 -43.95 -23.66 -18.43
CA CYS A 5 -43.09 -24.82 -18.21
C CYS A 5 -41.69 -24.42 -17.70
N ARG A 6 -41.40 -24.78 -16.46
CA ARG A 6 -40.09 -25.09 -15.85
C ARG A 6 -40.22 -26.52 -15.30
N PRO A 7 -39.17 -27.20 -14.77
CA PRO A 7 -37.72 -27.22 -15.05
C PRO A 7 -37.20 -28.68 -15.19
N ALA A 8 -35.89 -28.90 -15.34
CA ALA A 8 -35.27 -30.20 -15.05
C ALA A 8 -33.92 -30.05 -14.33
N SER A 9 -33.85 -30.71 -13.18
CA SER A 9 -32.74 -30.97 -12.27
C SER A 9 -31.78 -32.03 -12.80
N HIS A 10 -30.50 -32.01 -12.41
CA HIS A 10 -29.75 -33.24 -12.15
C HIS A 10 -28.64 -33.00 -11.11
N ALA A 11 -28.85 -33.59 -9.94
CA ALA A 11 -27.85 -33.82 -8.90
C ALA A 11 -27.21 -35.19 -9.12
N TRP A 12 -25.90 -35.31 -8.86
CA TRP A 12 -25.19 -36.59 -8.81
C TRP A 12 -24.66 -36.81 -7.40
N GLY A 13 -25.19 -37.82 -6.72
CA GLY A 13 -24.61 -38.41 -5.52
C GLY A 13 -24.04 -39.79 -5.85
N PHE A 14 -23.02 -40.22 -5.11
CA PHE A 14 -22.59 -41.61 -5.05
C PHE A 14 -22.41 -42.05 -3.59
N PRO A 15 -22.64 -43.35 -3.30
CA PRO A 15 -23.05 -43.85 -1.99
C PRO A 15 -21.89 -44.34 -1.11
N ALA A 16 -22.21 -44.47 0.19
CA ALA A 16 -21.40 -45.15 1.19
C ALA A 16 -21.62 -46.67 1.12
N GLU A 17 -20.54 -47.44 1.22
CA GLU A 17 -20.58 -48.90 1.41
C GLU A 17 -20.02 -49.29 2.79
N THR A 18 -20.76 -50.13 3.48
CA THR A 18 -20.42 -50.82 4.73
C THR A 18 -20.43 -52.32 4.48
N VAL A 19 -19.40 -53.07 4.93
CA VAL A 19 -19.45 -54.55 5.03
C VAL A 19 -18.58 -55.03 6.24
N PRO A 20 -18.93 -56.13 6.95
CA PRO A 20 -18.64 -56.29 8.39
C PRO A 20 -17.73 -57.48 8.82
N SER A 21 -17.14 -57.33 10.02
CA SER A 21 -17.04 -58.29 11.17
C SER A 21 -16.28 -59.65 11.14
N HIS A 22 -15.69 -59.96 12.32
CA HIS A 22 -15.15 -61.23 12.88
C HIS A 22 -13.72 -61.61 12.45
N GLY A 23 -12.76 -62.01 13.30
CA GLY A 23 -12.70 -62.24 14.75
C GLY A 23 -11.33 -62.86 15.13
N ILE A 24 -11.20 -63.22 16.41
CA ILE A 24 -10.20 -64.11 17.05
C ILE A 24 -8.90 -63.48 17.60
N ARG A 25 -8.67 -63.85 18.86
CA ARG A 25 -7.69 -63.39 19.84
C ARG A 25 -6.59 -64.46 19.97
N THR A 26 -5.32 -64.07 19.91
CA THR A 26 -4.20 -64.86 20.47
C THR A 26 -3.26 -63.93 21.23
N GLN A 27 -2.91 -64.33 22.45
CA GLN A 27 -1.92 -63.66 23.28
C GLN A 27 -0.51 -64.08 22.84
N SER A 28 0.41 -63.12 22.80
CA SER A 28 1.84 -63.42 22.95
C SER A 28 2.47 -62.34 23.81
N VAL A 29 3.00 -62.79 24.94
CA VAL A 29 3.79 -62.03 25.91
C VAL A 29 5.24 -62.04 25.43
N TYR A 30 5.75 -60.87 25.04
CA TYR A 30 7.18 -60.58 25.09
C TYR A 30 7.40 -59.21 25.73
N PHE A 31 8.29 -59.25 26.71
CA PHE A 31 8.68 -58.19 27.62
C PHE A 31 9.81 -57.35 26.98
N GLN A 32 9.84 -56.06 27.33
CA GLN A 32 11.02 -55.16 27.35
C GLN A 32 11.57 -54.60 26.01
N LEU A 33 11.37 -53.30 25.78
CA LEU A 33 12.30 -52.20 26.13
C LEU A 33 11.74 -50.86 25.58
N GLY A 34 11.91 -49.81 26.38
CA GLY A 34 11.26 -48.51 26.18
C GLY A 34 11.62 -47.81 24.87
N ASN A 35 10.63 -47.14 24.30
CA ASN A 35 10.84 -46.11 23.29
C ASN A 35 9.78 -45.02 23.52
N GLU A 36 10.04 -44.13 24.47
CA GLU A 36 9.28 -42.89 24.60
C GLU A 36 9.57 -42.04 23.37
N ARG A 37 8.63 -42.00 22.43
CA ARG A 37 8.65 -40.99 21.36
C ARG A 37 8.39 -39.64 22.02
N PRO A 38 9.26 -38.62 21.83
CA PRO A 38 8.95 -37.29 22.33
C PRO A 38 7.67 -36.80 21.67
N ARG A 39 6.70 -36.40 22.49
CA ARG A 39 5.48 -35.73 22.06
C ARG A 39 5.90 -34.44 21.37
N ALA A 40 5.80 -34.40 20.04
CA ALA A 40 5.97 -33.19 19.26
C ALA A 40 5.01 -32.13 19.84
N LYS A 41 5.59 -31.02 20.30
CA LYS A 41 4.82 -29.87 20.75
C LYS A 41 4.23 -29.22 19.49
N GLN A 42 2.94 -29.46 19.25
CA GLN A 42 2.10 -28.52 18.51
C GLN A 42 2.14 -27.22 19.32
N GLY A 43 2.79 -26.19 18.81
CA GLY A 43 3.03 -24.95 19.58
C GLY A 43 4.40 -24.32 19.38
N ALA A 44 5.14 -24.68 18.34
CA ALA A 44 6.31 -23.92 17.88
C ALA A 44 6.12 -23.35 16.47
N GLU A 45 5.11 -23.82 15.72
CA GLU A 45 4.80 -23.32 14.38
C GLU A 45 3.90 -22.07 14.43
N ASP A 46 3.01 -21.98 15.43
CA ASP A 46 2.13 -20.82 15.63
C ASP A 46 2.85 -19.59 16.22
N ASP A 47 4.04 -19.78 16.81
CA ASP A 47 4.85 -18.70 17.41
C ASP A 47 5.81 -18.01 16.40
N ILE A 48 5.89 -18.50 15.15
CA ILE A 48 6.85 -18.00 14.15
C ILE A 48 6.21 -16.98 13.18
N GLU A 49 4.88 -16.81 13.20
CA GLU A 49 4.21 -15.80 12.37
C GLU A 49 4.25 -14.37 12.94
N ASP A 50 4.70 -14.15 14.19
CA ASP A 50 4.55 -12.88 14.91
C ASP A 50 5.82 -12.02 15.08
N LEU A 51 6.89 -12.25 14.30
CA LEU A 51 8.15 -11.46 14.38
C LEU A 51 8.59 -10.80 13.08
N ARG A 52 7.76 -10.81 12.03
CA ARG A 52 8.02 -10.02 10.82
C ARG A 52 7.44 -8.62 11.03
N MET A 53 8.31 -7.62 11.26
CA MET A 53 7.88 -6.22 11.16
C MET A 53 7.30 -6.01 9.76
N GLU A 54 6.01 -5.67 9.66
CA GLU A 54 5.33 -5.42 8.37
C GLU A 54 6.18 -4.48 7.51
N THR A 55 6.35 -4.79 6.24
CA THR A 55 7.07 -3.91 5.32
C THR A 55 6.31 -2.58 5.16
N PRO A 56 6.99 -1.46 4.85
CA PRO A 56 6.31 -0.19 4.65
C PRO A 56 5.16 -0.23 3.64
N ILE A 57 5.29 -1.04 2.59
CA ILE A 57 4.23 -1.18 1.58
C ILE A 57 3.02 -1.98 2.09
N GLU A 58 3.22 -2.94 3.00
CA GLU A 58 2.11 -3.66 3.65
C GLU A 58 1.33 -2.71 4.55
N VAL A 59 2.03 -1.90 5.37
CA VAL A 59 1.40 -0.86 6.19
C VAL A 59 0.59 0.12 5.33
N VAL A 60 1.17 0.58 4.22
CA VAL A 60 0.50 1.49 3.27
C VAL A 60 -0.76 0.83 2.68
N ARG A 61 -0.69 -0.44 2.26
CA ARG A 61 -1.84 -1.18 1.72
C ARG A 61 -2.91 -1.42 2.77
N THR A 62 -2.54 -1.65 4.01
CA THR A 62 -3.47 -1.89 5.12
C THR A 62 -4.24 -0.62 5.46
N HIS A 63 -3.54 0.50 5.68
CA HIS A 63 -4.17 1.74 6.14
C HIS A 63 -4.74 2.62 5.02
N GLY A 64 -4.24 2.46 3.79
CA GLY A 64 -4.64 3.26 2.63
C GLY A 64 -5.53 2.53 1.64
N ARG A 65 -6.06 1.35 1.96
CA ARG A 65 -6.76 0.45 1.02
C ARG A 65 -7.86 1.17 0.22
N ASP A 66 -8.70 1.93 0.90
CA ASP A 66 -9.83 2.65 0.30
C ASP A 66 -9.36 3.76 -0.65
N ILE A 67 -8.32 4.51 -0.26
CA ILE A 67 -7.72 5.55 -1.10
C ILE A 67 -7.07 4.92 -2.32
N LEU A 68 -6.24 3.89 -2.13
CA LEU A 68 -5.55 3.19 -3.22
C LEU A 68 -6.52 2.60 -4.24
N ALA A 69 -7.70 2.16 -3.83
CA ALA A 69 -8.73 1.62 -4.72
C ALA A 69 -9.62 2.68 -5.37
N SER A 70 -9.55 3.94 -4.94
CA SER A 70 -10.42 5.01 -5.44
C SER A 70 -10.10 5.40 -6.90
N GLU A 71 -11.13 5.83 -7.63
CA GLU A 71 -10.99 6.27 -9.02
C GLU A 71 -9.99 7.43 -9.16
N GLY A 72 -10.07 8.45 -8.30
CA GLY A 72 -9.15 9.59 -8.38
C GLY A 72 -7.71 9.18 -8.10
N MET A 73 -7.45 8.26 -7.16
CA MET A 73 -6.08 7.77 -6.93
C MET A 73 -5.57 6.95 -8.12
N GLN A 74 -6.44 6.21 -8.80
CA GLN A 74 -6.06 5.54 -10.04
C GLN A 74 -5.76 6.55 -11.17
N LEU A 75 -6.48 7.68 -11.21
CA LEU A 75 -6.26 8.75 -12.17
C LEU A 75 -4.88 9.40 -11.99
N GLU A 76 -4.40 9.56 -10.75
CA GLU A 76 -3.05 10.09 -10.44
C GLU A 76 -1.90 9.28 -11.07
N LYS A 77 -2.15 8.07 -11.61
CA LYS A 77 -1.16 7.33 -12.41
C LYS A 77 -0.88 7.97 -13.76
N THR A 78 -1.78 8.81 -14.24
CA THR A 78 -1.72 9.47 -15.56
C THR A 78 -1.15 10.89 -15.48
N PHE A 79 -1.00 11.44 -14.27
CA PHE A 79 -0.43 12.77 -14.05
C PHE A 79 1.03 12.65 -13.65
N MET A 80 1.89 13.47 -14.25
CA MET A 80 3.33 13.47 -13.98
C MET A 80 3.66 14.42 -12.83
N GLN A 81 4.56 13.99 -11.93
CA GLN A 81 5.01 14.78 -10.79
C GLN A 81 6.48 15.21 -10.93
N HIS A 82 7.40 14.24 -11.03
CA HIS A 82 8.84 14.53 -11.11
C HIS A 82 9.49 13.72 -12.24
N GLY A 83 9.83 14.39 -13.34
CA GLY A 83 10.41 13.74 -14.51
C GLY A 83 9.47 12.70 -15.11
N ASP A 84 9.82 11.42 -15.00
CA ASP A 84 9.03 10.28 -15.48
C ASP A 84 8.26 9.55 -14.36
N VAL A 85 8.12 10.17 -13.18
CA VAL A 85 7.38 9.62 -12.03
C VAL A 85 5.97 10.21 -11.98
N SER A 86 4.95 9.34 -11.94
CA SER A 86 3.56 9.76 -11.79
C SER A 86 3.25 10.20 -10.35
N VAL A 87 2.23 11.04 -10.18
CA VAL A 87 1.78 11.51 -8.85
C VAL A 87 1.40 10.34 -7.94
N TYR A 88 0.77 9.29 -8.50
CA TYR A 88 0.48 8.06 -7.78
C TYR A 88 1.76 7.40 -7.23
N ALA A 89 2.78 7.24 -8.08
CA ALA A 89 4.02 6.58 -7.70
C ALA A 89 4.78 7.40 -6.63
N HIS A 90 4.81 8.72 -6.80
CA HIS A 90 5.35 9.66 -5.82
C HIS A 90 4.64 9.53 -4.47
N SER A 91 3.31 9.58 -4.45
CA SER A 91 2.49 9.49 -3.23
C SER A 91 2.69 8.18 -2.47
N VAL A 92 2.72 7.04 -3.18
CA VAL A 92 3.01 5.73 -2.56
C VAL A 92 4.45 5.67 -2.04
N GLY A 93 5.40 6.24 -2.78
CA GLY A 93 6.80 6.35 -2.38
C GLY A 93 6.98 7.16 -1.10
N ALA A 94 6.38 8.35 -1.04
CA ALA A 94 6.40 9.25 0.11
C ALA A 94 5.75 8.61 1.34
N ALA A 95 4.65 7.88 1.17
CA ALA A 95 4.02 7.12 2.26
C ALA A 95 4.94 6.02 2.81
N CYS A 96 5.56 5.22 1.92
CA CYS A 96 6.53 4.19 2.33
C CYS A 96 7.77 4.80 3.01
N MET A 97 8.26 5.93 2.49
CA MET A 97 9.40 6.64 3.05
C MET A 97 9.07 7.21 4.44
N SER A 98 7.87 7.73 4.63
CA SER A 98 7.40 8.23 5.94
C SER A 98 7.43 7.13 7.01
N ILE A 99 6.97 5.92 6.69
CA ILE A 99 7.04 4.77 7.61
C ILE A 99 8.50 4.38 7.91
N ARG A 100 9.39 4.40 6.91
CA ARG A 100 10.82 4.12 7.12
C ARG A 100 11.45 5.14 8.06
N ILE A 101 11.19 6.43 7.87
CA ILE A 101 11.70 7.52 8.71
C ILE A 101 11.18 7.37 10.14
N ALA A 102 9.87 7.15 10.31
CA ALA A 102 9.26 6.99 11.62
C ALA A 102 9.90 5.84 12.41
N ARG A 103 10.14 4.70 11.76
CA ARG A 103 10.79 3.52 12.36
C ARG A 103 12.27 3.76 12.67
N ALA A 104 13.01 4.33 11.71
CA ALA A 104 14.44 4.61 11.88
C ALA A 104 14.71 5.59 13.04
N LEU A 105 13.81 6.54 13.25
CA LEU A 105 13.90 7.54 14.32
C LEU A 105 13.11 7.16 15.58
N ASN A 106 12.48 5.98 15.62
CA ASN A 106 11.63 5.50 16.70
C ASN A 106 10.55 6.52 17.13
N ILE A 107 9.92 7.18 16.16
CA ILE A 107 8.86 8.17 16.37
C ILE A 107 7.51 7.44 16.44
N ARG A 108 6.81 7.56 17.56
CA ARG A 108 5.41 7.13 17.66
C ARG A 108 4.49 8.11 16.94
N LEU A 109 3.71 7.60 16.02
CA LEU A 109 2.78 8.32 15.14
C LEU A 109 1.45 7.56 15.08
N ASP A 110 0.39 8.24 14.66
CA ASP A 110 -0.79 7.57 14.10
C ASP A 110 -0.47 7.12 12.67
N GLU A 111 -0.04 5.86 12.52
CA GLU A 111 0.34 5.30 11.22
C GLU A 111 -0.80 5.35 10.20
N ARG A 112 -2.06 5.16 10.64
CA ARG A 112 -3.21 5.22 9.74
C ARG A 112 -3.38 6.62 9.18
N SER A 113 -3.36 7.63 10.05
CA SER A 113 -3.50 9.03 9.64
C SER A 113 -2.31 9.50 8.79
N LEU A 114 -1.09 9.08 9.13
CA LEU A 114 0.10 9.35 8.33
C LEU A 114 -0.02 8.77 6.92
N VAL A 115 -0.34 7.48 6.78
CA VAL A 115 -0.46 6.82 5.48
C VAL A 115 -1.52 7.49 4.63
N ARG A 116 -2.70 7.75 5.21
CA ARG A 116 -3.82 8.36 4.46
C ARG A 116 -3.49 9.77 4.01
N GLY A 117 -2.96 10.60 4.91
CA GLY A 117 -2.51 11.95 4.56
C GLY A 117 -1.39 11.94 3.51
N ALA A 118 -0.44 11.00 3.61
CA ALA A 118 0.66 10.84 2.66
C ALA A 118 0.19 10.39 1.28
N LEU A 119 -0.79 9.50 1.19
CA LEU A 119 -1.37 9.14 -0.11
C LEU A 119 -2.11 10.31 -0.75
N LEU A 120 -2.64 11.25 0.03
CA LEU A 120 -3.50 12.33 -0.44
C LEU A 120 -2.80 13.70 -0.55
N HIS A 121 -1.51 13.81 -0.21
CA HIS A 121 -0.84 15.11 -0.12
C HIS A 121 -0.78 15.86 -1.46
N ASP A 122 -0.62 15.11 -2.55
CA ASP A 122 -0.60 15.58 -3.94
C ASP A 122 -1.89 15.22 -4.71
N TYR A 123 -3.02 15.01 -4.03
CA TYR A 123 -4.29 14.61 -4.66
C TYR A 123 -5.02 15.75 -5.40
N PHE A 124 -4.31 16.45 -6.27
CA PHE A 124 -4.79 17.63 -6.97
C PHE A 124 -5.58 17.32 -8.25
N LEU A 125 -5.46 16.11 -8.82
CA LEU A 125 -6.26 15.58 -9.93
C LEU A 125 -6.16 16.34 -11.26
N TYR A 126 -4.98 16.88 -11.61
CA TYR A 126 -4.71 17.50 -12.90
C TYR A 126 -3.22 17.41 -13.26
N ASP A 127 -2.87 17.35 -14.54
CA ASP A 127 -1.46 17.41 -14.94
C ASP A 127 -0.96 18.87 -14.98
N TRP A 128 -0.08 19.24 -14.05
CA TRP A 128 0.47 20.59 -13.97
C TRP A 128 1.54 20.89 -15.04
N HIS A 129 1.95 19.90 -15.84
CA HIS A 129 2.83 20.11 -16.99
C HIS A 129 2.06 20.59 -18.23
N VAL A 130 0.74 20.39 -18.29
CA VAL A 130 -0.10 20.83 -19.41
C VAL A 130 -0.45 22.30 -19.24
N PRO A 131 -0.09 23.22 -20.18
CA PRO A 131 -0.31 24.65 -20.01
C PRO A 131 -1.77 25.02 -19.71
N GLY A 132 -2.02 25.54 -18.50
CA GLY A 132 -3.33 25.97 -18.03
C GLY A 132 -3.25 27.00 -16.90
N PRO A 133 -4.37 27.66 -16.54
CA PRO A 133 -4.41 28.68 -15.49
C PRO A 133 -4.00 28.15 -14.10
N GLU A 134 -4.07 26.83 -13.89
CA GLU A 134 -3.59 26.16 -12.67
C GLU A 134 -2.05 26.11 -12.55
N ASN A 135 -1.31 26.11 -13.67
CA ASN A 135 0.14 25.87 -13.67
C ASN A 135 0.93 26.97 -12.96
N HIS A 136 0.56 28.24 -13.18
CA HIS A 136 1.31 29.39 -12.68
C HIS A 136 1.39 29.44 -11.15
N ARG A 137 0.46 28.77 -10.46
CA ARG A 137 0.34 28.80 -9.01
C ARG A 137 0.48 27.43 -8.37
N HIS A 138 0.75 26.38 -9.16
CA HIS A 138 0.77 24.99 -8.72
C HIS A 138 1.60 24.82 -7.45
N ALA A 139 2.86 25.27 -7.46
CA ALA A 139 3.77 25.15 -6.31
C ALA A 139 3.25 25.75 -4.99
N THR A 140 2.35 26.75 -5.04
CA THR A 140 1.79 27.43 -3.85
C THR A 140 0.36 27.02 -3.50
N MET A 141 -0.33 26.36 -4.43
CA MET A 141 -1.77 26.10 -4.32
C MET A 141 -2.12 24.62 -4.35
N HIS A 142 -1.24 23.72 -4.81
CA HIS A 142 -1.60 22.30 -4.92
C HIS A 142 -1.97 21.69 -3.58
N ALA A 143 -1.29 22.01 -2.47
CA ALA A 143 -1.70 21.54 -1.15
C ALA A 143 -3.15 21.92 -0.79
N ARG A 144 -3.63 23.08 -1.25
CA ARG A 144 -5.02 23.52 -1.05
C ARG A 144 -5.99 22.78 -1.97
N TYR A 145 -5.60 22.52 -3.21
CA TYR A 145 -6.40 21.72 -4.15
C TYR A 145 -6.49 20.27 -3.72
N ALA A 146 -5.37 19.68 -3.31
CA ALA A 146 -5.28 18.34 -2.75
C ALA A 146 -6.18 18.20 -1.52
N LEU A 147 -6.09 19.12 -0.56
CA LEU A 147 -6.97 19.10 0.61
C LEU A 147 -8.45 19.18 0.22
N ARG A 148 -8.82 20.10 -0.68
CA ARG A 148 -10.21 20.26 -1.14
C ARG A 148 -10.73 18.98 -1.81
N ASN A 149 -9.95 18.37 -2.69
CA ASN A 149 -10.35 17.13 -3.36
C ASN A 149 -10.43 15.96 -2.39
N ALA A 150 -9.48 15.87 -1.45
CA ALA A 150 -9.46 14.84 -0.44
C ALA A 150 -10.67 14.95 0.51
N GLU A 151 -11.05 16.17 0.93
CA GLU A 151 -12.26 16.42 1.74
C GLU A 151 -13.56 16.17 0.98
N ARG A 152 -13.56 16.33 -0.35
CA ARG A 152 -14.71 15.99 -1.20
C ARG A 152 -14.91 14.47 -1.27
N ASP A 153 -13.82 13.72 -1.40
CA ASP A 153 -13.88 12.28 -1.71
C ASP A 153 -13.78 11.38 -0.47
N PHE A 154 -13.22 11.88 0.64
CA PHE A 154 -12.96 11.10 1.84
C PHE A 154 -13.30 11.86 3.13
N VAL A 155 -13.69 11.10 4.16
CA VAL A 155 -13.79 11.65 5.51
C VAL A 155 -12.40 11.73 6.11
N LEU A 156 -11.91 12.96 6.30
CA LEU A 156 -10.61 13.22 6.89
C LEU A 156 -10.68 13.52 8.38
N ASN A 157 -9.65 13.14 9.13
CA ASN A 157 -9.39 13.65 10.48
C ASN A 157 -8.40 14.83 10.47
N ASP A 158 -8.18 15.44 11.64
CA ASP A 158 -7.34 16.65 11.75
C ASP A 158 -5.86 16.39 11.45
N ILE A 159 -5.35 15.19 11.74
CA ILE A 159 -3.97 14.81 11.41
C ILE A 159 -3.82 14.70 9.89
N GLU A 160 -4.72 13.97 9.22
CA GLU A 160 -4.76 13.82 7.77
C GLU A 160 -4.85 15.18 7.06
N ARG A 161 -5.75 16.06 7.52
CA ARG A 161 -5.84 17.45 7.01
C ARG A 161 -4.52 18.20 7.17
N ASN A 162 -3.87 18.09 8.33
CA ASN A 162 -2.61 18.79 8.59
C ASN A 162 -1.48 18.30 7.68
N VAL A 163 -1.41 16.98 7.51
CA VAL A 163 -0.45 16.32 6.62
C VAL A 163 -0.61 16.86 5.20
N ILE A 164 -1.83 16.91 4.67
CA ILE A 164 -2.09 17.41 3.31
C ILE A 164 -1.86 18.93 3.21
N GLU A 165 -2.38 19.74 4.15
CA GLU A 165 -2.29 21.21 4.05
C GLU A 165 -0.84 21.72 4.14
N ARG A 166 -0.02 21.05 4.95
CA ARG A 166 1.27 21.59 5.41
C ARG A 166 2.50 20.85 4.87
N HIS A 167 2.32 19.81 4.05
CA HIS A 167 3.46 19.09 3.50
C HIS A 167 4.40 20.01 2.71
N MET A 168 3.91 21.07 2.05
CA MET A 168 4.75 21.99 1.28
C MET A 168 5.63 22.97 2.07
N PHE A 169 5.71 22.88 3.39
CA PHE A 169 6.69 23.68 4.13
C PHE A 169 8.12 23.39 3.61
N PRO A 170 8.97 24.41 3.37
CA PRO A 170 8.80 25.84 3.66
C PRO A 170 8.21 26.70 2.53
N VAL A 171 7.85 26.14 1.37
CA VAL A 171 7.18 26.88 0.28
C VAL A 171 5.84 27.43 0.77
N ASN A 172 5.05 26.57 1.43
CA ASN A 172 3.95 27.02 2.27
C ASN A 172 4.50 27.41 3.63
N LEU A 173 4.45 28.71 3.97
CA LEU A 173 5.03 29.24 5.20
C LEU A 173 4.38 28.74 6.51
N ARG A 174 3.29 27.97 6.43
CA ARG A 174 2.66 27.35 7.61
C ARG A 174 3.40 26.05 7.94
N PRO A 175 4.13 25.97 9.06
CA PRO A 175 4.87 24.76 9.42
C PRO A 175 3.93 23.62 9.83
N PRO A 176 4.35 22.35 9.68
CA PRO A 176 3.66 21.19 10.22
C PRO A 176 3.34 21.37 11.70
N SER A 177 2.12 21.06 12.13
CA SER A 177 1.75 21.09 13.56
C SER A 177 1.51 19.70 14.16
N THR A 178 1.60 18.65 13.34
CA THR A 178 1.61 17.26 13.78
C THR A 178 2.94 16.60 13.43
N LYS A 179 3.31 15.54 14.14
CA LYS A 179 4.54 14.80 13.85
C LYS A 179 4.45 14.09 12.50
N GLU A 180 3.25 13.61 12.16
CA GLU A 180 2.92 12.97 10.90
C GLU A 180 3.16 13.94 9.73
N ALA A 181 2.69 15.19 9.85
CA ALA A 181 2.91 16.20 8.82
C ALA A 181 4.40 16.57 8.70
N ALA A 182 5.15 16.60 9.81
CA ALA A 182 6.59 16.84 9.77
C ALA A 182 7.36 15.70 9.10
N VAL A 183 7.00 14.45 9.42
CA VAL A 183 7.60 13.25 8.81
C VAL A 183 7.30 13.19 7.32
N LEU A 184 6.04 13.39 6.91
CA LEU A 184 5.70 13.43 5.49
C LEU A 184 6.43 14.59 4.80
N CYS A 185 6.44 15.78 5.40
CA CYS A 185 7.13 16.92 4.84
C CYS A 185 8.59 16.57 4.52
N LEU A 186 9.31 15.87 5.40
CA LEU A 186 10.67 15.41 5.11
C LEU A 186 10.71 14.32 4.02
N ALA A 187 9.82 13.31 4.12
CA ALA A 187 9.77 12.18 3.20
C ALA A 187 9.53 12.62 1.75
N ASP A 188 8.59 13.53 1.55
CA ASP A 188 8.25 14.15 0.27
C ASP A 188 9.49 14.75 -0.41
N LYS A 189 10.28 15.59 0.30
CA LYS A 189 11.47 16.22 -0.29
C LYS A 189 12.55 15.20 -0.61
N ILE A 190 12.69 14.15 0.21
CA ILE A 190 13.63 13.06 -0.08
C ILE A 190 13.22 12.35 -1.38
N CYS A 191 11.94 11.99 -1.51
CA CYS A 191 11.40 11.37 -2.72
C CYS A 191 11.57 12.28 -3.94
N ALA A 192 11.10 13.53 -3.87
CA ALA A 192 11.21 14.51 -4.95
C ALA A 192 12.65 14.72 -5.42
N THR A 193 13.60 14.80 -4.48
CA THR A 193 15.04 14.94 -4.79
C THR A 193 15.57 13.69 -5.48
N GLN A 194 15.27 12.50 -4.97
CA GLN A 194 15.72 11.23 -5.55
C GLN A 194 15.17 11.03 -6.96
N GLU A 195 13.89 11.32 -7.16
CA GLU A 195 13.20 11.18 -8.44
C GLU A 195 13.75 12.16 -9.48
N THR A 196 13.97 13.42 -9.08
CA THR A 196 14.57 14.45 -9.93
C THR A 196 16.01 14.08 -10.33
N VAL A 197 16.85 13.65 -9.38
CA VAL A 197 18.24 13.24 -9.64
C VAL A 197 18.29 11.99 -10.55
N ALA A 198 17.41 11.01 -10.33
CA ALA A 198 17.31 9.83 -11.18
C ALA A 198 16.91 10.19 -12.61
N GLY A 199 15.97 11.13 -12.78
CA GLY A 199 15.58 11.68 -14.08
C GLY A 199 16.76 12.32 -14.82
N PHE A 200 17.52 13.17 -14.14
CA PHE A 200 18.72 13.77 -14.72
C PHE A 200 19.79 12.74 -15.10
N ALA A 201 20.03 11.73 -14.27
CA ALA A 201 20.99 10.67 -14.57
C ALA A 201 20.58 9.85 -15.80
N LYS A 202 19.29 9.52 -15.94
CA LYS A 202 18.75 8.86 -17.15
C LYS A 202 18.95 9.73 -18.40
N ALA A 203 18.62 11.03 -18.32
CA ALA A 203 18.77 11.95 -19.44
C ALA A 203 20.24 12.12 -19.87
N ALA A 204 21.16 12.27 -18.90
CA ALA A 204 22.59 12.32 -19.17
C ALA A 204 23.09 11.02 -19.82
N LEU A 205 22.67 9.86 -19.31
CA LEU A 205 23.06 8.56 -19.87
C LEU A 205 22.53 8.36 -21.30
N ALA A 206 21.30 8.80 -21.58
CA ALA A 206 20.74 8.79 -22.93
C ALA A 206 21.53 9.69 -23.88
N PHE A 207 21.92 10.89 -23.43
CA PHE A 207 22.78 11.80 -24.20
C PHE A 207 24.15 11.17 -24.52
N PHE A 208 24.79 10.50 -23.55
CA PHE A 208 26.08 9.84 -23.76
C PHE A 208 26.01 8.54 -24.55
N ARG A 209 24.87 7.83 -24.55
CA ARG A 209 24.67 6.63 -25.37
C ARG A 209 24.52 6.92 -26.87
N GLY A 210 24.17 8.15 -27.24
CA GLY A 210 23.85 8.50 -28.63
C GLY A 210 22.58 7.80 -29.14
N PRO A 211 22.02 8.20 -30.30
CA PRO A 211 20.97 7.42 -30.93
C PRO A 211 21.51 6.01 -31.21
N ALA A 212 20.75 4.98 -30.84
CA ALA A 212 21.06 3.63 -31.30
C ALA A 212 21.24 3.69 -32.82
N ASN A 213 22.36 3.18 -33.32
CA ASN A 213 22.52 2.96 -34.75
C ASN A 213 21.38 2.04 -35.20
N ASP A 214 20.37 2.60 -35.84
CA ASP A 214 19.42 1.86 -36.65
C ASP A 214 20.20 1.32 -37.85
N LEU A 215 20.55 0.03 -37.79
CA LEU A 215 21.00 -0.80 -38.91
C LEU A 215 19.82 -1.58 -39.46
#